data_AF-A0ABD5PM83-F1
#
_entry.id   AF-A0ABD5PM83-F1
#
_cell.length_a   1.000
_cell.length_b   1.000
_cell.length_c   1.000
_cell.angle_alpha   90.00
_cell.angle_beta   90.00
_cell.angle_gamma   90.00
#
_symmetry.space_group_name_H-M   'P 1'
#
loop_
_entity.id
_entity.type
_entity.pdbx_description
1 polymer ?
#
loop_
_entity_poly.entity_id
_entity_poly.type
_entity_poly.pdbx_seq_one_letter_code
_entity_poly.pdbx_strand_id
1 'polypeptide(L)'
;MTLHVTNTLTGEKEPFEPQDPENVLLYYCGLTVSDPPHLGHARSWVHVDVMHRWLEYLGYEVRHVENFTDVNEKIVARVGEDDLGEDEADVAETYIERTIDDMRSLNLLRAEVYPRVSEHVPEIVDLVETLIEKGYAYEANGSVYFDVTKFDDYGALSNQELDEIESQGDPDERSEKRNPADFALWKANGVEPDAIAEHRHEGAAPAEAACETALTWDSPWGEGRPGWHIECSAMSMTHLGETLDLHVGGRDLVFPHHENEIAQSEAATDRQFANYWLHCELFQMDDEKMSSSLGNFVTVDDAVDRWGTNVLRTFLTAGSYNSKQLYGDEPIAEAEERWERLERAHEAAVETIDSPDAFSKLEDDRLRTETDDARAAFAEAMNDDFNTREAQSALLSIATAINRHLEYASQNGDAASERGEADGYDYRGLRRAVEALEELGGVLGLSFTGETTGSATLAGDVVELVLDVREQERADGNYDRADELRDELEAIGIEVQDTDDGPTYRLPSDAE
;
A
#
# COMPACT_ATOMS: atom_id res chain seq x y z
N MET A 1 13.08 -7.26 -19.79
CA MET A 1 12.32 -6.33 -20.65
C MET A 1 12.23 -5.02 -19.88
N THR A 2 12.03 -3.89 -20.55
CA THR A 2 11.87 -2.59 -19.86
C THR A 2 10.42 -2.47 -19.37
N LEU A 3 10.24 -2.10 -18.11
CA LEU A 3 8.92 -1.75 -17.56
C LEU A 3 8.36 -0.55 -18.33
N HIS A 4 7.08 -0.62 -18.67
CA HIS A 4 6.33 0.51 -19.21
C HIS A 4 5.13 0.79 -18.33
N VAL A 5 4.79 2.05 -18.13
CA VAL A 5 3.68 2.50 -17.27
C VAL A 5 2.74 3.42 -18.03
N THR A 6 1.44 3.34 -17.75
CA THR A 6 0.47 4.30 -18.27
C THR A 6 0.48 5.55 -17.41
N ASN A 7 1.07 6.63 -17.94
CA ASN A 7 1.24 7.89 -17.23
C ASN A 7 -0.02 8.74 -17.35
N THR A 8 -0.66 9.05 -16.22
CA THR A 8 -1.91 9.83 -16.21
C THR A 8 -1.71 11.23 -16.77
N LEU A 9 -0.53 11.82 -16.53
CA LEU A 9 -0.21 13.18 -16.95
C LEU A 9 -0.18 13.33 -18.48
N THR A 10 0.33 12.32 -19.20
CA THR A 10 0.44 12.35 -20.66
C THR A 10 -0.71 11.60 -21.35
N GLY A 11 -1.36 10.69 -20.63
CA GLY A 11 -2.34 9.75 -21.18
C GLY A 11 -1.73 8.65 -22.05
N GLU A 12 -0.40 8.55 -22.10
CA GLU A 12 0.33 7.58 -22.90
C GLU A 12 0.97 6.48 -22.04
N LYS A 13 1.27 5.36 -22.68
CA LYS A 13 2.05 4.29 -22.07
C LYS A 13 3.51 4.46 -22.45
N GLU A 14 4.35 4.67 -21.45
CA GLU A 14 5.73 5.14 -21.59
C GLU A 14 6.71 4.15 -20.96
N PRO A 15 7.96 4.05 -21.46
CA PRO A 15 9.00 3.33 -20.73
C PRO A 15 9.23 4.00 -19.37
N PHE A 16 9.34 3.20 -18.30
CA PHE A 16 9.67 3.68 -16.97
C PHE A 16 11.19 3.85 -16.86
N GLU A 17 11.62 5.10 -16.68
CA GLU A 17 13.02 5.51 -16.56
C GLU A 17 13.17 6.37 -15.29
N PRO A 18 13.59 5.77 -14.15
CA PRO A 18 13.79 6.54 -12.93
C PRO A 18 14.96 7.52 -13.07
N GLN A 19 14.95 8.57 -12.25
CA GLN A 19 16.00 9.59 -12.24
C GLN A 19 17.37 9.03 -11.88
N ASP A 20 17.38 8.11 -10.93
CA ASP A 20 18.54 7.32 -10.54
C ASP A 20 18.38 5.90 -11.10
N PRO A 21 19.36 5.36 -11.86
CA PRO A 21 19.27 4.00 -12.38
C PRO A 21 19.23 2.89 -11.30
N GLU A 22 19.58 3.20 -10.05
CA GLU A 22 19.61 2.24 -8.93
C GLU A 22 18.44 2.44 -7.95
N ASN A 23 17.87 3.64 -7.86
CA ASN A 23 16.88 4.02 -6.85
C ASN A 23 15.55 4.47 -7.48
N VAL A 24 14.43 4.18 -6.82
CA VAL A 24 13.10 4.68 -7.21
C VAL A 24 12.46 5.42 -6.03
N LEU A 25 12.09 6.67 -6.26
CA LEU A 25 11.34 7.50 -5.31
C LEU A 25 9.84 7.33 -5.55
N LEU A 26 9.16 6.63 -4.64
CA LEU A 26 7.74 6.30 -4.73
C LEU A 26 6.97 6.99 -3.61
N TYR A 27 6.00 7.83 -3.97
CA TYR A 27 5.04 8.40 -3.02
C TYR A 27 3.64 7.84 -3.29
N TYR A 28 2.93 7.46 -2.24
CA TYR A 28 1.52 7.13 -2.29
C TYR A 28 0.74 8.02 -1.31
N CYS A 29 -0.27 8.72 -1.82
CA CYS A 29 -1.19 9.51 -0.99
C CYS A 29 -1.98 8.58 -0.07
N GLY A 30 -1.68 8.62 1.22
CA GLY A 30 -2.32 7.77 2.21
C GLY A 30 -3.66 8.31 2.70
N LEU A 31 -4.14 7.78 3.82
CA LEU A 31 -5.52 8.01 4.27
C LEU A 31 -5.67 9.18 5.25
N THR A 32 -6.84 9.80 5.20
CA THR A 32 -7.37 10.51 6.37
C THR A 32 -7.79 9.48 7.42
N VAL A 33 -7.18 9.53 8.60
CA VAL A 33 -7.36 8.53 9.65
C VAL A 33 -8.59 8.85 10.51
N SER A 34 -9.78 8.84 9.87
CA SER A 34 -11.08 9.13 10.51
C SER A 34 -12.00 7.92 10.65
N ASP A 35 -11.73 6.85 9.91
CA ASP A 35 -12.61 5.68 9.81
C ASP A 35 -11.79 4.40 9.56
N PRO A 36 -12.35 3.22 9.88
CA PRO A 36 -11.70 1.96 9.53
C PRO A 36 -11.46 1.84 8.02
N PRO A 37 -10.27 1.42 7.58
CA PRO A 37 -10.01 1.14 6.18
C PRO A 37 -10.99 0.10 5.60
N HIS A 38 -11.34 0.27 4.33
CA HIS A 38 -12.25 -0.63 3.62
C HIS A 38 -11.60 -1.20 2.36
N LEU A 39 -12.24 -2.18 1.73
CA LEU A 39 -11.71 -2.85 0.53
C LEU A 39 -11.25 -1.89 -0.59
N GLY A 40 -11.87 -0.73 -0.75
CA GLY A 40 -11.41 0.29 -1.70
C GLY A 40 -9.98 0.80 -1.41
N HIS A 41 -9.62 0.97 -0.14
CA HIS A 41 -8.27 1.34 0.28
C HIS A 41 -7.31 0.15 0.10
N ALA A 42 -7.75 -1.04 0.51
CA ALA A 42 -6.98 -2.28 0.33
C ALA A 42 -6.59 -2.53 -1.14
N ARG A 43 -7.48 -2.24 -2.09
CA ARG A 43 -7.18 -2.33 -3.52
C ARG A 43 -5.97 -1.49 -3.91
N SER A 44 -6.00 -0.19 -3.58
CA SER A 44 -4.91 0.72 -3.91
C SER A 44 -3.63 0.30 -3.22
N TRP A 45 -3.68 0.00 -1.92
CA TRP A 45 -2.53 -0.49 -1.15
C TRP A 45 -1.89 -1.74 -1.73
N VAL A 46 -2.69 -2.77 -2.06
CA VAL A 46 -2.17 -4.01 -2.65
C VAL A 46 -1.52 -3.73 -3.99
N HIS A 47 -2.07 -2.83 -4.81
CA HIS A 47 -1.42 -2.49 -6.09
C HIS A 47 -0.11 -1.71 -5.90
N VAL A 48 -0.04 -0.77 -4.97
CA VAL A 48 1.22 -0.06 -4.64
C VAL A 48 2.27 -1.03 -4.10
N ASP A 49 1.88 -1.93 -3.21
CA ASP A 49 2.74 -2.99 -2.69
C ASP A 49 3.27 -3.91 -3.81
N VAL A 50 2.42 -4.28 -4.76
CA VAL A 50 2.86 -5.05 -5.95
C VAL A 50 3.80 -4.25 -6.85
N MET A 51 3.58 -2.95 -7.02
CA MET A 51 4.50 -2.07 -7.75
C MET A 51 5.87 -2.03 -7.07
N HIS A 52 5.91 -1.81 -5.75
CA HIS A 52 7.13 -1.83 -4.95
C HIS A 52 7.86 -3.18 -5.11
N ARG A 53 7.18 -4.30 -4.83
CA ARG A 53 7.76 -5.65 -4.93
C ARG A 53 8.30 -5.94 -6.33
N TRP A 54 7.62 -5.48 -7.38
CA TRP A 54 8.10 -5.67 -8.75
C TRP A 54 9.33 -4.81 -9.07
N LEU A 55 9.38 -3.57 -8.59
CA LEU A 55 10.55 -2.71 -8.76
C LEU A 55 11.78 -3.29 -8.04
N GLU A 56 11.62 -3.81 -6.82
CA GLU A 56 12.68 -4.56 -6.13
C GLU A 56 13.08 -5.82 -6.89
N TYR A 57 12.12 -6.56 -7.44
CA TYR A 57 12.40 -7.73 -8.30
C TYR A 57 13.22 -7.35 -9.54
N LEU A 58 13.01 -6.15 -10.11
CA LEU A 58 13.83 -5.62 -11.21
C LEU A 58 15.22 -5.16 -10.76
N GLY A 59 15.48 -5.10 -9.46
CA GLY A 59 16.77 -4.76 -8.85
C GLY A 59 16.91 -3.31 -8.40
N TYR A 60 15.82 -2.56 -8.29
CA TYR A 60 15.83 -1.20 -7.75
C TYR A 60 15.78 -1.21 -6.21
N GLU A 61 16.43 -0.23 -5.58
CA GLU A 61 16.15 0.15 -4.21
C GLU A 61 14.97 1.14 -4.20
N VAL A 62 13.86 0.78 -3.57
CA VAL A 62 12.63 1.58 -3.59
C VAL A 62 12.49 2.35 -2.27
N ARG A 63 12.51 3.68 -2.36
CA ARG A 63 12.17 4.57 -1.25
C ARG A 63 10.70 4.92 -1.33
N HIS A 64 9.88 4.12 -0.65
CA HIS A 64 8.44 4.28 -0.59
C HIS A 64 8.03 5.14 0.61
N VAL A 65 7.29 6.22 0.38
CA VAL A 65 6.70 7.09 1.42
C VAL A 65 5.19 7.13 1.27
N GLU A 66 4.47 7.00 2.38
CA GLU A 66 3.00 7.06 2.44
C GLU A 66 2.56 7.87 3.65
N ASN A 67 1.81 8.96 3.48
CA ASN A 67 1.43 9.81 4.61
C ASN A 67 0.19 9.33 5.38
N PHE A 68 0.03 9.81 6.61
CA PHE A 68 -1.26 9.84 7.29
C PHE A 68 -1.74 11.29 7.39
N THR A 69 -2.94 11.57 6.91
CA THR A 69 -3.63 12.84 7.20
C THR A 69 -4.29 12.72 8.56
N ASP A 70 -3.58 13.19 9.60
CA ASP A 70 -3.98 13.17 11.01
C ASP A 70 -4.56 14.50 11.51
N VAL A 71 -4.83 15.44 10.59
CA VAL A 71 -5.48 16.73 10.85
C VAL A 71 -6.60 16.92 9.83
N ASN A 72 -7.86 16.82 10.26
CA ASN A 72 -9.00 16.96 9.35
C ASN A 72 -10.33 17.13 10.11
N GLU A 73 -11.26 17.89 9.55
CA GLU A 73 -12.63 17.98 10.09
C GLU A 73 -13.32 16.61 10.26
N LYS A 74 -13.02 15.62 9.41
CA LYS A 74 -13.55 14.26 9.56
C LYS A 74 -13.06 13.56 10.81
N ILE A 75 -11.85 13.85 11.29
CA ILE A 75 -11.27 13.27 12.52
C ILE A 75 -11.94 13.92 13.72
N VAL A 76 -12.02 15.26 13.74
CA VAL A 76 -12.75 16.04 14.76
C VAL A 76 -14.20 15.54 14.89
N ALA A 77 -14.84 15.16 13.78
CA ALA A 77 -16.20 14.63 13.78
C ALA A 77 -16.40 13.33 14.59
N ARG A 78 -15.32 12.59 14.88
CA ARG A 78 -15.34 11.31 15.63
C ARG A 78 -14.91 11.46 17.10
N VAL A 79 -14.48 12.65 17.52
CA VAL A 79 -14.01 12.91 18.89
C VAL A 79 -15.07 12.53 19.94
N GLY A 80 -14.63 11.84 21.00
CA GLY A 80 -15.47 11.40 22.11
C GLY A 80 -16.30 10.15 21.83
N GLU A 81 -16.11 9.49 20.68
CA GLU A 81 -16.73 8.21 20.37
C GLU A 81 -15.95 7.06 21.01
N ASP A 82 -16.66 6.23 21.78
CA ASP A 82 -16.21 4.95 22.34
C ASP A 82 -14.76 4.93 22.83
N ASP A 83 -13.86 4.30 22.07
CA ASP A 83 -12.45 4.09 22.39
C ASP A 83 -11.50 4.99 21.57
N LEU A 84 -12.03 5.94 20.81
CA LEU A 84 -11.24 6.84 19.95
C LEU A 84 -10.59 8.01 20.70
N GLY A 85 -10.98 8.27 21.96
CA GLY A 85 -10.37 9.31 22.79
C GLY A 85 -11.10 10.66 22.83
N GLU A 86 -10.47 11.66 23.46
CA GLU A 86 -11.14 12.91 23.85
C GLU A 86 -10.77 14.12 22.97
N ASP A 87 -9.78 14.00 22.08
CA ASP A 87 -9.37 15.05 21.15
C ASP A 87 -8.97 14.52 19.76
N GLU A 88 -8.70 15.43 18.80
CA GLU A 88 -8.37 15.06 17.41
C GLU A 88 -7.13 14.18 17.30
N ALA A 89 -6.13 14.39 18.17
CA ALA A 89 -4.88 13.63 18.14
C ALA A 89 -5.10 12.18 18.61
N ASP A 90 -5.87 11.98 19.68
CA ASP A 90 -6.21 10.65 20.18
C ASP A 90 -6.96 9.82 19.11
N VAL A 91 -7.93 10.45 18.42
CA VAL A 91 -8.71 9.80 17.37
C VAL A 91 -7.81 9.37 16.22
N ALA A 92 -6.94 10.29 15.78
CA ALA A 92 -6.01 10.02 14.69
C ALA A 92 -5.02 8.90 15.07
N GLU A 93 -4.44 8.93 16.28
CA GLU A 93 -3.53 7.89 16.76
C GLU A 93 -4.21 6.51 16.75
N THR A 94 -5.43 6.44 17.28
CA THR A 94 -6.22 5.19 17.28
C THR A 94 -6.45 4.64 15.87
N TYR A 95 -6.82 5.49 14.90
CA TYR A 95 -7.01 5.03 13.52
C TYR A 95 -5.71 4.78 12.77
N ILE A 96 -4.60 5.44 13.11
CA ILE A 96 -3.27 5.11 12.58
C ILE A 96 -2.89 3.69 13.00
N GLU A 97 -3.05 3.34 14.28
CA GLU A 97 -2.78 1.99 14.80
C GLU A 97 -3.60 0.94 14.05
N ARG A 98 -4.93 1.14 13.96
CA ARG A 98 -5.84 0.25 13.24
C ARG A 98 -5.49 0.12 11.77
N THR A 99 -5.17 1.25 11.11
CA THR A 99 -4.78 1.26 9.69
C THR A 99 -3.50 0.46 9.46
N ILE A 100 -2.52 0.62 10.34
CA ILE A 100 -1.27 -0.11 10.29
C ILE A 100 -1.50 -1.62 10.54
N ASP A 101 -2.43 -2.00 11.41
CA ASP A 101 -2.80 -3.39 11.64
C ASP A 101 -3.48 -4.02 10.41
N ASP A 102 -4.39 -3.29 9.77
CA ASP A 102 -5.02 -3.68 8.51
C ASP A 102 -3.99 -3.82 7.37
N MET A 103 -3.01 -2.91 7.28
CA MET A 103 -1.91 -3.02 6.32
C MET A 103 -1.08 -4.29 6.55
N ARG A 104 -0.81 -4.63 7.82
CA ARG A 104 -0.09 -5.84 8.20
C ARG A 104 -0.88 -7.10 7.87
N SER A 105 -2.19 -7.12 8.15
CA SER A 105 -3.06 -8.26 7.88
C SER A 105 -3.19 -8.55 6.37
N LEU A 106 -3.03 -7.53 5.52
CA LEU A 106 -2.95 -7.65 4.06
C LEU A 106 -1.57 -8.07 3.51
N ASN A 107 -0.58 -8.36 4.37
CA ASN A 107 0.79 -8.70 3.97
C ASN A 107 1.45 -7.63 3.06
N LEU A 108 1.23 -6.35 3.37
CA LEU A 108 1.87 -5.25 2.67
C LEU A 108 3.31 -5.05 3.19
N LEU A 109 4.22 -4.67 2.29
CA LEU A 109 5.50 -4.10 2.69
C LEU A 109 5.28 -2.81 3.48
N ARG A 110 6.19 -2.53 4.43
CA ARG A 110 6.22 -1.23 5.11
C ARG A 110 6.84 -0.18 4.19
N ALA A 111 6.24 1.00 4.17
CA ALA A 111 6.90 2.18 3.64
C ALA A 111 8.16 2.52 4.47
N GLU A 112 9.11 3.22 3.87
CA GLU A 112 10.31 3.73 4.55
C GLU A 112 9.94 4.66 5.70
N VAL A 113 8.91 5.49 5.49
CA VAL A 113 8.36 6.39 6.51
C VAL A 113 6.88 6.67 6.25
N TYR A 114 6.13 6.83 7.35
CA TYR A 114 4.74 7.26 7.35
C TYR A 114 4.60 8.67 7.93
N PRO A 115 4.85 9.75 7.15
CA PRO A 115 4.80 11.11 7.68
C PRO A 115 3.38 11.51 8.07
N ARG A 116 3.26 12.20 9.21
CA ARG A 116 2.01 12.78 9.70
C ARG A 116 1.96 14.27 9.46
N VAL A 117 0.78 14.80 9.14
CA VAL A 117 0.58 16.24 8.89
C VAL A 117 0.97 17.06 10.11
N SER A 118 0.56 16.62 11.30
CA SER A 118 0.85 17.31 12.56
C SER A 118 2.36 17.46 12.84
N GLU A 119 3.21 16.61 12.25
CA GLU A 119 4.67 16.64 12.40
C GLU A 119 5.39 17.50 11.35
N HIS A 120 4.70 17.92 10.27
CA HIS A 120 5.29 18.62 9.13
C HIS A 120 4.71 20.02 8.90
N VAL A 121 4.04 20.59 9.91
CA VAL A 121 3.47 21.94 9.84
C VAL A 121 4.52 23.03 9.55
N PRO A 122 5.76 22.99 10.10
CA PRO A 122 6.79 23.96 9.72
C PRO A 122 7.10 23.95 8.21
N GLU A 123 7.27 22.77 7.62
CA GLU A 123 7.55 22.59 6.19
C GLU A 123 6.36 23.04 5.33
N ILE A 124 5.13 22.81 5.80
CA ILE A 124 3.92 23.32 5.15
C ILE A 124 3.92 24.85 5.16
N VAL A 125 4.19 25.49 6.31
CA VAL A 125 4.23 26.96 6.42
C VAL A 125 5.31 27.53 5.49
N ASP A 126 6.51 26.95 5.48
CA ASP A 126 7.61 27.37 4.60
C ASP A 126 7.23 27.29 3.10
N LEU A 127 6.51 26.23 2.71
CA LEU A 127 6.02 26.07 1.35
C LEU A 127 4.97 27.13 0.99
N VAL A 128 4.04 27.42 1.91
CA VAL A 128 3.03 28.47 1.70
C VAL A 128 3.67 29.86 1.62
N GLU A 129 4.65 30.17 2.47
CA GLU A 129 5.43 31.41 2.37
C GLU A 129 6.12 31.53 1.01
N THR A 130 6.76 30.46 0.53
CA THR A 130 7.40 30.40 -0.79
C THR A 130 6.40 30.72 -1.92
N LEU A 131 5.21 30.12 -1.86
CA LEU A 131 4.14 30.36 -2.86
C LEU A 131 3.63 31.80 -2.84
N ILE A 132 3.54 32.44 -1.67
CA ILE A 132 3.20 33.86 -1.55
C ILE A 132 4.31 34.73 -2.13
N GLU A 133 5.57 34.45 -1.79
CA GLU A 133 6.73 35.22 -2.27
C GLU A 133 6.85 35.18 -3.80
N LYS A 134 6.56 34.01 -4.41
CA LYS A 134 6.52 33.84 -5.86
C LYS A 134 5.26 34.40 -6.53
N GLY A 135 4.25 34.78 -5.74
CA GLY A 135 3.01 35.39 -6.23
C GLY A 135 1.97 34.41 -6.76
N TYR A 136 2.06 33.14 -6.38
CA TYR A 136 1.07 32.09 -6.65
C TYR A 136 0.02 31.96 -5.54
N ALA A 137 0.26 32.51 -4.36
CA ALA A 137 -0.69 32.49 -3.25
C ALA A 137 -1.01 33.88 -2.72
N TYR A 138 -2.14 34.00 -2.03
CA TYR A 138 -2.56 35.22 -1.37
C TYR A 138 -3.30 34.97 -0.07
N GLU A 139 -3.09 35.87 0.89
CA GLU A 139 -3.83 35.89 2.16
C GLU A 139 -5.17 36.63 1.99
N ALA A 140 -6.20 36.11 2.64
CA ALA A 140 -7.50 36.72 2.81
C ALA A 140 -8.09 36.30 4.16
N ASN A 141 -8.37 37.27 5.04
CA ASN A 141 -9.00 37.07 6.35
C ASN A 141 -8.30 36.04 7.27
N GLY A 142 -6.98 35.91 7.17
CA GLY A 142 -6.17 34.96 7.92
C GLY A 142 -5.99 33.59 7.25
N SER A 143 -6.78 33.30 6.22
CA SER A 143 -6.59 32.11 5.36
C SER A 143 -5.64 32.45 4.21
N VAL A 144 -4.99 31.43 3.64
CA VAL A 144 -4.15 31.56 2.45
C VAL A 144 -4.67 30.65 1.36
N TYR A 145 -4.83 31.20 0.16
CA TYR A 145 -5.33 30.50 -1.01
C TYR A 145 -4.29 30.48 -2.13
N PHE A 146 -4.26 29.39 -2.90
CA PHE A 146 -3.55 29.33 -4.16
C PHE A 146 -4.38 30.01 -5.26
N ASP A 147 -3.77 30.92 -6.01
CA ASP A 147 -4.36 31.60 -7.16
C ASP A 147 -4.13 30.74 -8.41
N VAL A 148 -5.11 29.91 -8.76
CA VAL A 148 -4.97 28.96 -9.90
C VAL A 148 -4.77 29.68 -11.22
N THR A 149 -5.14 30.96 -11.32
CA THR A 149 -4.95 31.77 -12.54
C THR A 149 -3.51 32.19 -12.78
N LYS A 150 -2.61 31.93 -11.83
CA LYS A 150 -1.17 32.19 -11.95
C LYS A 150 -0.39 31.00 -12.48
N PHE A 151 -0.96 29.80 -12.42
CA PHE A 151 -0.33 28.57 -12.87
C PHE A 151 -0.90 28.18 -14.24
N ASP A 152 -0.14 28.47 -15.30
CA ASP A 152 -0.62 28.33 -16.68
C ASP A 152 -1.02 26.89 -17.05
N ASP A 153 -0.41 25.89 -16.41
CA ASP A 153 -0.63 24.46 -16.68
C ASP A 153 -1.67 23.81 -15.76
N TYR A 154 -2.44 24.59 -14.99
CA TYR A 154 -3.44 24.05 -14.07
C TYR A 154 -4.55 23.31 -14.82
N GLY A 155 -4.80 22.05 -14.46
CA GLY A 155 -5.76 21.17 -15.12
C GLY A 155 -5.13 20.15 -16.07
N ALA A 156 -3.79 20.15 -16.21
CA ALA A 156 -3.07 19.25 -17.10
C ALA A 156 -3.23 17.77 -16.73
N LEU A 157 -3.23 17.42 -15.44
CA LEU A 157 -3.34 16.02 -15.00
C LEU A 157 -4.76 15.46 -15.21
N SER A 158 -5.77 16.27 -14.91
CA SER A 158 -7.18 15.93 -14.99
C SER A 158 -7.78 16.13 -16.37
N ASN A 159 -7.07 16.82 -17.26
CA ASN A 159 -7.52 17.26 -18.58
C ASN A 159 -8.84 18.07 -18.49
N GLN A 160 -8.93 18.97 -17.50
CA GLN A 160 -10.03 19.91 -17.30
C GLN A 160 -9.59 21.34 -17.63
N GLU A 161 -10.47 22.12 -18.27
CA GLU A 161 -10.22 23.55 -18.45
C GLU A 161 -10.70 24.33 -17.21
N LEU A 162 -9.94 25.36 -16.81
CA LEU A 162 -10.25 26.22 -15.64
C LEU A 162 -11.70 26.73 -15.62
N ASP A 163 -12.27 27.06 -16.78
CA ASP A 163 -13.63 27.59 -16.91
C ASP A 163 -14.72 26.53 -16.63
N GLU A 164 -14.37 25.23 -16.64
CA GLU A 164 -15.27 24.11 -16.38
C GLU A 164 -15.26 23.66 -14.90
N ILE A 165 -14.29 24.16 -14.11
CA ILE A 165 -14.12 23.78 -12.71
C ILE A 165 -15.18 24.48 -11.85
N GLU A 166 -16.02 23.68 -11.19
CA GLU A 166 -17.00 24.20 -10.25
C GLU A 166 -16.36 24.67 -8.95
N SER A 167 -16.95 25.71 -8.36
CA SER A 167 -16.51 26.24 -7.07
C SER A 167 -16.76 25.26 -5.94
N GLN A 168 -15.71 24.89 -5.20
CA GLN A 168 -15.80 24.06 -3.99
C GLN A 168 -15.61 24.89 -2.72
N GLY A 169 -16.20 24.42 -1.61
CA GLY A 169 -16.16 25.05 -0.28
C GLY A 169 -17.50 25.67 0.15
N ASP A 170 -17.59 26.00 1.45
CA ASP A 170 -18.75 26.67 2.05
C ASP A 170 -18.93 28.11 1.51
N PRO A 171 -20.14 28.71 1.50
CA PRO A 171 -20.35 30.08 1.04
C PRO A 171 -19.38 31.12 1.61
N ASP A 172 -18.94 30.98 2.86
CA ASP A 172 -17.99 31.91 3.46
C ASP A 172 -16.61 31.77 2.81
N GLU A 173 -16.06 30.56 2.71
CA GLU A 173 -14.80 30.30 1.98
C GLU A 173 -14.87 30.78 0.52
N ARG A 174 -16.00 30.54 -0.15
CA ARG A 174 -16.21 30.95 -1.55
C ARG A 174 -16.22 32.47 -1.73
N SER A 175 -16.57 33.22 -0.69
CA SER A 175 -16.63 34.68 -0.73
C SER A 175 -15.24 35.34 -0.62
N GLU A 176 -14.26 34.62 -0.05
CA GLU A 176 -12.89 35.09 0.13
C GLU A 176 -12.03 34.89 -1.12
N LYS A 177 -12.35 33.85 -1.90
CA LYS A 177 -11.61 33.45 -3.09
C LYS A 177 -11.74 34.47 -4.22
N ARG A 178 -10.62 34.80 -4.84
CA ARG A 178 -10.55 35.63 -6.07
C ARG A 178 -11.08 34.88 -7.28
N ASN A 179 -10.78 33.59 -7.37
CA ASN A 179 -11.32 32.68 -8.37
C ASN A 179 -12.07 31.52 -7.68
N PRO A 180 -13.26 31.12 -8.17
CA PRO A 180 -14.00 30.01 -7.59
C PRO A 180 -13.25 28.67 -7.47
N ALA A 181 -12.24 28.44 -8.32
CA ALA A 181 -11.39 27.25 -8.34
C ALA A 181 -10.15 27.36 -7.42
N ASP A 182 -9.91 28.52 -6.80
CA ASP A 182 -8.84 28.67 -5.80
C ASP A 182 -9.10 27.71 -4.62
N PHE A 183 -8.02 27.14 -4.09
CA PHE A 183 -8.06 26.21 -2.97
C PHE A 183 -7.22 26.70 -1.79
N ALA A 184 -7.63 26.31 -0.59
CA ALA A 184 -6.94 26.71 0.63
C ALA A 184 -5.60 25.98 0.77
N LEU A 185 -4.55 26.75 1.03
CA LEU A 185 -3.25 26.28 1.48
C LEU A 185 -3.18 26.30 3.01
N TRP A 186 -3.78 27.33 3.62
CA TRP A 186 -3.90 27.50 5.06
C TRP A 186 -5.30 28.00 5.37
N LYS A 187 -5.98 27.39 6.36
CA LYS A 187 -7.30 27.80 6.82
C LYS A 187 -7.17 28.48 8.17
N ALA A 188 -7.74 29.67 8.32
CA ALA A 188 -7.76 30.38 9.60
C ALA A 188 -8.61 29.64 10.64
N ASN A 189 -8.18 29.71 11.90
CA ASN A 189 -8.83 29.10 13.07
C ASN A 189 -8.95 27.57 12.99
N GLY A 190 -9.65 26.98 13.95
CA GLY A 190 -9.91 25.55 14.04
C GLY A 190 -11.03 25.07 13.10
N VAL A 191 -11.62 23.93 13.45
CA VAL A 191 -12.75 23.37 12.71
C VAL A 191 -14.05 23.95 13.24
N GLU A 192 -14.93 24.42 12.35
CA GLU A 192 -16.25 24.97 12.74
C GLU A 192 -17.32 23.86 12.88
N PRO A 193 -18.32 24.01 13.77
CA PRO A 193 -19.34 22.98 13.99
C PRO A 193 -20.12 22.56 12.74
N ASP A 194 -20.36 23.50 11.81
CA ASP A 194 -21.07 23.20 10.56
C ASP A 194 -20.22 22.33 9.61
N ALA A 195 -18.88 22.40 9.69
CA ALA A 195 -17.98 21.63 8.84
C ALA A 195 -17.95 20.13 9.19
N ILE A 196 -18.27 19.78 10.43
CA ILE A 196 -18.33 18.38 10.87
C ILE A 196 -19.73 17.78 10.84
N ALA A 197 -20.77 18.59 10.58
CA ALA A 197 -22.16 18.19 10.74
C ALA A 197 -22.54 16.95 9.92
N GLU A 198 -22.02 16.82 8.70
CA GLU A 198 -22.28 15.69 7.80
C GLU A 198 -21.43 14.44 8.10
N HIS A 199 -20.40 14.59 8.94
CA HIS A 199 -19.43 13.54 9.29
C HIS A 199 -19.58 13.02 10.72
N ARG A 200 -20.45 13.62 11.53
CA ARG A 200 -20.67 13.18 12.92
C ARG A 200 -21.43 11.87 12.99
N HIS A 201 -20.97 10.99 13.86
CA HIS A 201 -21.62 9.72 14.16
C HIS A 201 -22.40 9.77 15.48
N GLU A 202 -23.27 8.77 15.67
CA GLU A 202 -23.97 8.56 16.93
C GLU A 202 -22.96 8.10 18.00
N GLY A 203 -22.80 8.88 19.06
CA GLY A 203 -21.84 8.59 20.14
C GLY A 203 -20.76 9.66 20.28
N ALA A 204 -20.41 10.35 19.20
CA ALA A 204 -19.43 11.44 19.22
C ALA A 204 -19.87 12.63 20.09
N ALA A 205 -18.89 13.34 20.65
CA ALA A 205 -19.08 14.53 21.46
C ALA A 205 -19.91 15.61 20.74
N PRO A 206 -20.59 16.51 21.47
CA PRO A 206 -21.29 17.66 20.87
C PRO A 206 -20.34 18.45 19.95
N ALA A 207 -20.86 18.93 18.82
CA ALA A 207 -20.03 19.54 17.78
C ALA A 207 -19.17 20.70 18.31
N GLU A 208 -19.76 21.56 19.16
CA GLU A 208 -19.05 22.67 19.77
C GLU A 208 -17.89 22.20 20.66
N ALA A 209 -18.08 21.10 21.40
CA ALA A 209 -17.03 20.55 22.26
C ALA A 209 -15.94 19.84 21.45
N ALA A 210 -16.30 19.11 20.41
CA ALA A 210 -15.35 18.45 19.52
C ALA A 210 -14.48 19.48 18.78
N CYS A 211 -15.08 20.54 18.25
CA CYS A 211 -14.37 21.62 17.55
C CYS A 211 -13.37 22.38 18.44
N GLU A 212 -13.60 22.47 19.75
CA GLU A 212 -12.64 23.06 20.70
C GLU A 212 -11.35 22.23 20.84
N THR A 213 -11.37 20.96 20.41
CA THR A 213 -10.23 20.04 20.46
C THR A 213 -9.46 19.94 19.15
N ALA A 214 -9.93 20.63 18.10
CA ALA A 214 -9.27 20.65 16.80
C ALA A 214 -7.87 21.28 16.91
N LEU A 215 -6.89 20.65 16.29
CA LEU A 215 -5.51 21.11 16.27
C LEU A 215 -5.38 22.37 15.41
N THR A 216 -4.64 23.33 15.95
CA THR A 216 -4.28 24.58 15.27
C THR A 216 -2.85 24.95 15.63
N TRP A 217 -2.23 25.77 14.77
CA TRP A 217 -0.86 26.22 14.90
C TRP A 217 -0.76 27.72 14.62
N ASP A 218 0.20 28.36 15.27
CA ASP A 218 0.61 29.73 14.94
C ASP A 218 1.27 29.76 13.55
N SER A 219 0.87 30.73 12.72
CA SER A 219 1.48 30.98 11.41
C SER A 219 1.69 32.48 11.17
N PRO A 220 2.44 32.89 10.12
CA PRO A 220 2.56 34.28 9.72
C PRO A 220 1.21 34.98 9.40
N TRP A 221 0.16 34.21 9.13
CA TRP A 221 -1.17 34.70 8.76
C TRP A 221 -2.18 34.65 9.92
N GLY A 222 -1.78 34.13 11.08
CA GLY A 222 -2.63 33.90 12.24
C GLY A 222 -2.72 32.43 12.63
N GLU A 223 -3.41 32.14 13.73
CA GLU A 223 -3.68 30.77 14.15
C GLU A 223 -4.59 30.06 13.13
N GLY A 224 -4.27 28.81 12.79
CA GLY A 224 -5.04 28.05 11.83
C GLY A 224 -4.51 26.64 11.60
N ARG A 225 -4.84 26.05 10.46
CA ARG A 225 -4.49 24.68 10.09
C ARG A 225 -4.17 24.54 8.59
N PRO A 226 -3.39 23.52 8.19
CA PRO A 226 -3.15 23.22 6.78
C PRO A 226 -4.43 22.98 5.98
N GLY A 227 -4.39 23.31 4.69
CA GLY A 227 -5.36 22.81 3.71
C GLY A 227 -4.97 21.42 3.22
N TRP A 228 -5.97 20.58 2.91
CA TRP A 228 -5.75 19.16 2.60
C TRP A 228 -4.66 18.87 1.55
N HIS A 229 -4.55 19.69 0.50
CA HIS A 229 -3.61 19.44 -0.60
C HIS A 229 -2.15 19.78 -0.26
N ILE A 230 -1.91 20.81 0.56
CA ILE A 230 -0.53 21.31 0.80
C ILE A 230 0.31 20.32 1.61
N GLU A 231 -0.38 19.46 2.36
CA GLU A 231 0.16 18.40 3.18
C GLU A 231 1.05 17.46 2.36
N CYS A 232 0.50 16.85 1.31
CA CYS A 232 1.20 15.87 0.48
C CYS A 232 2.37 16.49 -0.29
N SER A 233 2.22 17.71 -0.82
CA SER A 233 3.32 18.46 -1.45
C SER A 233 4.50 18.66 -0.49
N ALA A 234 4.24 19.15 0.73
CA ALA A 234 5.29 19.40 1.71
C ALA A 234 5.95 18.11 2.21
N MET A 235 5.15 17.10 2.59
CA MET A 235 5.66 15.84 3.14
C MET A 235 6.44 15.03 2.10
N SER A 236 5.91 14.88 0.88
CA SER A 236 6.61 14.15 -0.18
C SER A 236 7.96 14.79 -0.52
N MET A 237 8.01 16.13 -0.69
CA MET A 237 9.26 16.83 -0.98
C MET A 237 10.27 16.77 0.16
N THR A 238 9.79 16.71 1.41
CA THR A 238 10.66 16.57 2.59
C THR A 238 11.40 15.24 2.61
N HIS A 239 10.72 14.14 2.27
CA HIS A 239 11.30 12.78 2.37
C HIS A 239 11.96 12.27 1.08
N LEU A 240 11.46 12.72 -0.08
CA LEU A 240 11.88 12.23 -1.40
C LEU A 240 12.56 13.30 -2.26
N GLY A 241 12.37 14.59 -1.96
CA GLY A 241 12.92 15.70 -2.73
C GLY A 241 11.93 16.30 -3.73
N GLU A 242 12.39 17.32 -4.47
CA GLU A 242 11.53 18.18 -5.30
C GLU A 242 10.91 17.50 -6.54
N THR A 243 11.45 16.37 -6.99
CA THR A 243 10.87 15.60 -8.09
C THR A 243 10.89 14.11 -7.78
N LEU A 244 9.70 13.50 -7.84
CA LEU A 244 9.46 12.08 -7.60
C LEU A 244 9.58 11.27 -8.90
N ASP A 245 9.91 9.99 -8.78
CA ASP A 245 9.80 9.06 -9.92
C ASP A 245 8.35 8.66 -10.12
N LEU A 246 7.72 8.14 -9.06
CA LEU A 246 6.37 7.61 -9.09
C LEU A 246 5.49 8.28 -8.02
N HIS A 247 4.38 8.87 -8.44
CA HIS A 247 3.33 9.34 -7.54
C HIS A 247 2.05 8.55 -7.81
N VAL A 248 1.56 7.84 -6.79
CA VAL A 248 0.41 6.93 -6.89
C VAL A 248 -0.75 7.41 -6.00
N GLY A 249 -1.98 7.21 -6.46
CA GLY A 249 -3.18 7.41 -5.61
C GLY A 249 -4.44 6.82 -6.22
N GLY A 250 -5.58 7.03 -5.57
CA GLY A 250 -6.89 6.65 -6.11
C GLY A 250 -7.27 7.49 -7.35
N ARG A 251 -8.07 6.93 -8.26
CA ARG A 251 -8.57 7.65 -9.45
C ARG A 251 -9.35 8.92 -9.10
N ASP A 252 -9.98 8.95 -7.93
CA ASP A 252 -10.67 10.10 -7.36
C ASP A 252 -9.71 11.22 -6.90
N LEU A 253 -8.43 10.93 -6.67
CA LEU A 253 -7.43 11.92 -6.27
C LEU A 253 -6.85 12.71 -7.44
N VAL A 254 -7.03 12.25 -8.68
CA VAL A 254 -6.60 12.97 -9.90
C VAL A 254 -7.03 14.43 -9.87
N PHE A 255 -8.29 14.67 -9.46
CA PHE A 255 -8.82 16.01 -9.27
C PHE A 255 -9.78 16.05 -8.07
N PRO A 256 -9.64 17.04 -7.16
CA PRO A 256 -8.69 18.15 -7.23
C PRO A 256 -7.32 17.85 -6.62
N HIS A 257 -7.13 16.73 -5.91
CA HIS A 257 -6.01 16.56 -4.98
C HIS A 257 -4.63 16.61 -5.65
N HIS A 258 -4.33 15.66 -6.54
CA HIS A 258 -3.05 15.58 -7.22
C HIS A 258 -2.80 16.74 -8.19
N GLU A 259 -3.85 17.28 -8.83
CA GLU A 259 -3.74 18.51 -9.65
C GLU A 259 -3.25 19.69 -8.81
N ASN A 260 -3.76 19.82 -7.58
CA ASN A 260 -3.34 20.87 -6.65
C ASN A 260 -1.92 20.65 -6.14
N GLU A 261 -1.50 19.41 -5.93
CA GLU A 261 -0.13 19.08 -5.53
C GLU A 261 0.89 19.43 -6.60
N ILE A 262 0.58 19.16 -7.88
CA ILE A 262 1.38 19.62 -9.03
C ILE A 262 1.49 21.14 -8.97
N ALA A 263 0.36 21.84 -8.91
CA ALA A 263 0.35 23.31 -8.92
C ALA A 263 1.16 23.91 -7.77
N GLN A 264 1.06 23.36 -6.56
CA GLN A 264 1.82 23.79 -5.38
C GLN A 264 3.32 23.52 -5.55
N SER A 265 3.68 22.28 -5.86
CA SER A 265 5.07 21.83 -5.88
C SER A 265 5.85 22.44 -7.04
N GLU A 266 5.26 22.47 -8.24
CA GLU A 266 5.92 23.02 -9.43
C GLU A 266 6.02 24.55 -9.38
N ALA A 267 5.00 25.24 -8.87
CA ALA A 267 5.08 26.68 -8.65
C ALA A 267 6.17 27.04 -7.61
N ALA A 268 6.30 26.24 -6.55
CA ALA A 268 7.31 26.46 -5.52
C ALA A 268 8.75 26.16 -6.00
N THR A 269 8.93 25.15 -6.85
CA THR A 269 10.28 24.64 -7.21
C THR A 269 10.75 25.02 -8.62
N ASP A 270 9.85 25.44 -9.52
CA ASP A 270 10.09 25.61 -10.96
C ASP A 270 10.57 24.30 -11.65
N ARG A 271 10.22 23.14 -11.10
CA ARG A 271 10.55 21.80 -11.62
C ARG A 271 9.29 20.97 -11.75
N GLN A 272 9.34 19.95 -12.62
CA GLN A 272 8.29 18.95 -12.68
C GLN A 272 8.21 18.21 -11.34
N PHE A 273 7.02 17.98 -10.81
CA PHE A 273 6.86 17.40 -9.47
C PHE A 273 6.99 15.87 -9.45
N ALA A 274 6.40 15.18 -10.42
CA ALA A 274 6.56 13.73 -10.57
C ALA A 274 6.68 13.33 -12.03
N ASN A 275 7.56 12.37 -12.33
CA ASN A 275 7.76 11.86 -13.68
C ASN A 275 6.57 11.03 -14.16
N TYR A 276 6.06 10.13 -13.29
CA TYR A 276 4.99 9.21 -13.60
C TYR A 276 3.85 9.27 -12.57
N TRP A 277 2.64 9.55 -13.06
CA TRP A 277 1.42 9.55 -12.25
C TRP A 277 0.58 8.31 -12.52
N LEU A 278 0.42 7.45 -11.52
CA LEU A 278 -0.37 6.23 -11.64
C LEU A 278 -1.59 6.32 -10.73
N HIS A 279 -2.77 6.00 -11.25
CA HIS A 279 -4.01 6.08 -10.49
C HIS A 279 -4.74 4.74 -10.48
N CYS A 280 -5.01 4.25 -9.28
CA CYS A 280 -5.78 3.03 -9.05
C CYS A 280 -7.26 3.30 -9.31
N GLU A 281 -7.84 2.58 -10.28
CA GLU A 281 -9.27 2.62 -10.56
C GLU A 281 -10.07 2.08 -9.38
N LEU A 282 -11.25 2.66 -9.18
CA LEU A 282 -12.16 2.28 -8.11
C LEU A 282 -12.89 0.98 -8.45
N PHE A 283 -13.42 0.30 -7.43
CA PHE A 283 -14.38 -0.78 -7.66
C PHE A 283 -15.58 -0.25 -8.42
N GLN A 284 -15.99 -0.99 -9.45
CA GLN A 284 -17.29 -0.83 -10.06
C GLN A 284 -18.32 -1.41 -9.10
N MET A 285 -19.13 -0.52 -8.57
CA MET A 285 -20.29 -0.86 -7.77
C MET A 285 -21.40 -1.35 -8.70
N ASP A 286 -22.21 -2.31 -8.25
CA ASP A 286 -23.52 -2.56 -8.86
C ASP A 286 -24.40 -1.30 -8.67
N ASP A 287 -25.68 -1.31 -9.03
CA ASP A 287 -26.56 -0.10 -8.92
C ASP A 287 -26.61 0.58 -7.51
N GLU A 288 -25.98 0.02 -6.47
CA GLU A 288 -25.82 0.61 -5.14
C GLU A 288 -24.36 1.02 -4.84
N LYS A 289 -24.12 2.32 -4.65
CA LYS A 289 -22.81 2.89 -4.31
C LYS A 289 -22.37 2.44 -2.90
N MET A 290 -21.15 1.94 -2.69
CA MET A 290 -20.57 1.84 -1.35
C MET A 290 -20.28 3.25 -0.82
N SER A 291 -20.84 3.59 0.33
CA SER A 291 -20.48 4.80 1.08
C SER A 291 -20.49 4.50 2.56
N SER A 292 -19.67 5.21 3.32
CA SER A 292 -19.68 5.19 4.79
C SER A 292 -21.09 5.44 5.35
N SER A 293 -21.83 6.36 4.73
CA SER A 293 -23.21 6.71 5.06
C SER A 293 -24.27 5.64 4.73
N LEU A 294 -23.97 4.66 3.86
CA LEU A 294 -24.90 3.58 3.49
C LEU A 294 -24.61 2.26 4.25
N GLY A 295 -23.50 2.16 4.97
CA GLY A 295 -23.13 0.96 5.74
C GLY A 295 -22.86 -0.30 4.91
N ASN A 296 -22.66 -0.14 3.59
CA ASN A 296 -22.47 -1.23 2.62
C ASN A 296 -20.99 -1.44 2.22
N PHE A 297 -20.04 -0.94 3.00
CA PHE A 297 -18.61 -1.18 2.78
C PHE A 297 -18.13 -2.30 3.71
N VAL A 298 -17.20 -3.11 3.24
CA VAL A 298 -16.53 -4.14 4.05
C VAL A 298 -15.19 -3.58 4.49
N THR A 299 -14.95 -3.57 5.80
CA THR A 299 -13.66 -3.16 6.38
C THR A 299 -12.56 -4.15 6.00
N VAL A 300 -11.30 -3.74 6.10
CA VAL A 300 -10.18 -4.65 5.82
C VAL A 300 -10.14 -5.79 6.84
N ASP A 301 -10.24 -5.48 8.12
CA ASP A 301 -10.34 -6.46 9.22
C ASP A 301 -11.44 -7.51 8.96
N ASP A 302 -12.69 -7.09 8.74
CA ASP A 302 -13.81 -8.01 8.45
C ASP A 302 -13.54 -8.88 7.21
N ALA A 303 -12.90 -8.31 6.21
CA ALA A 303 -12.60 -9.02 4.96
C ALA A 303 -11.52 -10.09 5.18
N VAL A 304 -10.46 -9.76 5.93
CA VAL A 304 -9.36 -10.68 6.22
C VAL A 304 -9.87 -11.81 7.11
N ASP A 305 -10.65 -11.51 8.14
CA ASP A 305 -11.28 -12.51 9.01
C ASP A 305 -12.18 -13.47 8.23
N ARG A 306 -12.90 -12.96 7.22
CA ARG A 306 -13.86 -13.76 6.45
C ARG A 306 -13.21 -14.65 5.39
N TRP A 307 -12.19 -14.15 4.68
CA TRP A 307 -11.66 -14.80 3.48
C TRP A 307 -10.18 -15.17 3.57
N GLY A 308 -9.43 -14.59 4.51
CA GLY A 308 -7.99 -14.73 4.62
C GLY A 308 -7.23 -13.87 3.61
N THR A 309 -5.99 -13.56 3.95
CA THR A 309 -5.12 -12.64 3.19
C THR A 309 -4.86 -13.10 1.76
N ASN A 310 -4.52 -14.38 1.54
CA ASN A 310 -4.17 -14.87 0.20
C ASN A 310 -5.35 -14.82 -0.78
N VAL A 311 -6.56 -15.17 -0.33
CA VAL A 311 -7.78 -15.06 -1.15
C VAL A 311 -8.05 -13.60 -1.47
N LEU A 312 -7.97 -12.71 -0.48
CA LEU A 312 -8.15 -11.29 -0.69
C LEU A 312 -7.15 -10.70 -1.68
N ARG A 313 -5.86 -11.00 -1.54
CA ARG A 313 -4.85 -10.54 -2.49
C ARG A 313 -5.07 -11.11 -3.88
N THR A 314 -5.50 -12.37 -3.99
CA THR A 314 -5.90 -12.99 -5.26
C THR A 314 -7.09 -12.27 -5.88
N PHE A 315 -8.08 -11.87 -5.07
CA PHE A 315 -9.20 -11.05 -5.53
C PHE A 315 -8.73 -9.67 -5.98
N LEU A 316 -8.02 -8.93 -5.14
CA LEU A 316 -7.61 -7.54 -5.39
C LEU A 316 -6.68 -7.42 -6.61
N THR A 317 -5.87 -8.44 -6.90
CA THR A 317 -4.97 -8.46 -8.06
C THR A 317 -5.56 -9.13 -9.31
N ALA A 318 -6.83 -9.58 -9.26
CA ALA A 318 -7.49 -10.21 -10.41
C ALA A 318 -7.75 -9.23 -11.57
N GLY A 319 -7.88 -7.93 -11.27
CA GLY A 319 -7.80 -6.84 -12.23
C GLY A 319 -6.48 -6.08 -12.09
N SER A 320 -6.03 -5.44 -13.17
CA SER A 320 -4.91 -4.48 -13.09
C SER A 320 -5.34 -3.20 -12.36
N TYR A 321 -4.38 -2.47 -11.79
CA TYR A 321 -4.65 -1.28 -10.97
C TYR A 321 -5.50 -0.22 -11.72
N ASN A 322 -5.27 -0.05 -13.03
CA ASN A 322 -5.97 0.91 -13.90
C ASN A 322 -7.24 0.34 -14.57
N SER A 323 -7.74 -0.81 -14.09
CA SER A 323 -8.97 -1.41 -14.58
C SER A 323 -10.06 -1.35 -13.53
N LYS A 324 -11.31 -1.17 -13.96
CA LYS A 324 -12.46 -1.31 -13.06
C LYS A 324 -12.64 -2.78 -12.69
N GLN A 325 -12.82 -3.04 -11.41
CA GLN A 325 -13.07 -4.38 -10.89
C GLN A 325 -14.45 -4.45 -10.26
N LEU A 326 -15.16 -5.55 -10.50
CA LEU A 326 -16.44 -5.81 -9.84
C LEU A 326 -16.20 -6.37 -8.43
N TYR A 327 -16.97 -5.88 -7.48
CA TYR A 327 -17.04 -6.43 -6.12
C TYR A 327 -18.37 -7.18 -5.94
N GLY A 328 -18.30 -8.38 -5.37
CA GLY A 328 -19.46 -9.22 -5.10
C GLY A 328 -19.06 -10.65 -4.77
N ASP A 329 -20.04 -11.47 -4.38
CA ASP A 329 -19.80 -12.85 -3.94
C ASP A 329 -19.18 -13.72 -5.05
N GLU A 330 -19.59 -13.52 -6.32
CA GLU A 330 -19.07 -14.31 -7.45
C GLU A 330 -17.58 -14.03 -7.73
N PRO A 331 -17.12 -12.76 -7.89
CA PRO A 331 -15.69 -12.45 -8.01
C PRO A 331 -14.82 -12.97 -6.85
N ILE A 332 -15.35 -12.99 -5.62
CA ILE A 332 -14.62 -13.51 -4.45
C ILE A 332 -14.53 -15.04 -4.51
N ALA A 333 -15.63 -15.72 -4.81
CA ALA A 333 -15.62 -17.18 -4.98
C ALA A 333 -14.64 -17.61 -6.10
N GLU A 334 -14.55 -16.85 -7.19
CA GLU A 334 -13.54 -17.10 -8.22
C GLU A 334 -12.11 -16.93 -7.69
N ALA A 335 -11.87 -15.98 -6.79
CA ALA A 335 -10.57 -15.78 -6.16
C ALA A 335 -10.21 -16.92 -5.20
N GLU A 336 -11.19 -17.42 -4.42
CA GLU A 336 -11.04 -18.62 -3.59
C GLU A 336 -10.63 -19.82 -4.44
N GLU A 337 -11.36 -20.10 -5.53
CA GLU A 337 -11.04 -21.21 -6.43
C GLU A 337 -9.65 -21.09 -7.07
N ARG A 338 -9.24 -19.86 -7.44
CA ARG A 338 -7.90 -19.58 -8.00
C ARG A 338 -6.82 -19.83 -6.95
N TRP A 339 -6.98 -19.30 -5.75
CA TRP A 339 -6.03 -19.49 -4.66
C TRP A 339 -5.89 -20.97 -4.30
N GLU A 340 -6.99 -21.67 -4.04
CA GLU A 340 -6.97 -23.10 -3.69
C GLU A 340 -6.29 -23.96 -4.77
N ARG A 341 -6.39 -23.57 -6.05
CA ARG A 341 -5.71 -24.28 -7.13
C ARG A 341 -4.19 -24.07 -7.09
N LEU A 342 -3.73 -22.88 -6.76
CA LEU A 342 -2.31 -22.59 -6.59
C LEU A 342 -1.76 -23.33 -5.37
N GLU A 343 -2.46 -23.22 -4.24
CA GLU A 343 -2.12 -23.86 -2.96
C GLU A 343 -2.02 -25.38 -3.11
N ARG A 344 -3.06 -26.06 -3.62
CA ARG A 344 -3.03 -27.52 -3.80
C ARG A 344 -1.92 -27.99 -4.73
N ALA A 345 -1.61 -27.21 -5.78
CA ALA A 345 -0.53 -27.56 -6.70
C ALA A 345 0.84 -27.42 -6.02
N HIS A 346 1.03 -26.37 -5.23
CA HIS A 346 2.24 -26.18 -4.42
C HIS A 346 2.41 -27.31 -3.40
N GLU A 347 1.38 -27.59 -2.58
CA GLU A 347 1.41 -28.65 -1.57
C GLU A 347 1.72 -30.01 -2.18
N ALA A 348 1.03 -30.38 -3.27
CA ALA A 348 1.25 -31.65 -3.94
C ALA A 348 2.66 -31.76 -4.54
N ALA A 349 3.20 -30.65 -5.07
CA ALA A 349 4.58 -30.63 -5.57
C ALA A 349 5.58 -30.81 -4.44
N VAL A 350 5.41 -30.09 -3.31
CA VAL A 350 6.28 -30.21 -2.13
C VAL A 350 6.25 -31.63 -1.57
N GLU A 351 5.06 -32.21 -1.35
CA GLU A 351 4.92 -33.60 -0.90
C GLU A 351 5.61 -34.58 -1.85
N THR A 352 5.48 -34.35 -3.16
CA THR A 352 6.10 -35.20 -4.18
C THR A 352 7.63 -35.07 -4.17
N ILE A 353 8.17 -33.85 -4.03
CA ILE A 353 9.60 -33.58 -3.96
C ILE A 353 10.26 -34.32 -2.78
N ASP A 354 9.55 -34.44 -1.65
CA ASP A 354 10.02 -35.12 -0.44
C ASP A 354 9.82 -36.65 -0.49
N SER A 355 9.15 -37.16 -1.52
CA SER A 355 8.91 -38.59 -1.70
C SER A 355 10.15 -39.34 -2.24
N PRO A 356 10.31 -40.65 -1.94
CA PRO A 356 11.38 -41.47 -2.52
C PRO A 356 11.26 -41.68 -4.03
N ASP A 357 10.11 -41.35 -4.62
CA ASP A 357 9.83 -41.47 -6.04
C ASP A 357 10.23 -40.21 -6.83
N ALA A 358 10.74 -39.16 -6.16
CA ALA A 358 11.34 -38.01 -6.81
C ALA A 358 12.82 -38.25 -7.12
N PHE A 359 13.15 -38.39 -8.41
CA PHE A 359 14.49 -38.73 -8.87
C PHE A 359 15.25 -37.51 -9.40
N SER A 360 16.40 -37.22 -8.81
CA SER A 360 17.29 -36.11 -9.22
C SER A 360 17.89 -36.21 -10.64
N LYS A 361 17.72 -37.35 -11.32
CA LYS A 361 18.22 -37.61 -12.68
C LYS A 361 17.11 -37.82 -13.71
N LEU A 362 15.85 -37.96 -13.28
CA LEU A 362 14.73 -37.98 -14.19
C LEU A 362 14.51 -36.55 -14.66
N GLU A 363 14.24 -36.37 -15.95
CA GLU A 363 13.99 -35.05 -16.53
C GLU A 363 12.66 -35.08 -17.26
N ASP A 364 11.78 -34.16 -16.89
CA ASP A 364 10.58 -33.82 -17.64
C ASP A 364 10.81 -32.47 -18.32
N ASP A 365 11.29 -32.53 -19.57
CA ASP A 365 11.54 -31.35 -20.40
C ASP A 365 10.29 -30.47 -20.55
N ARG A 366 9.10 -31.06 -20.51
CA ARG A 366 7.85 -30.34 -20.64
C ARG A 366 7.55 -29.52 -19.39
N LEU A 367 7.62 -30.12 -18.20
CA LEU A 367 7.45 -29.40 -16.93
C LEU A 367 8.40 -28.19 -16.86
N ARG A 368 9.67 -28.41 -17.19
CA ARG A 368 10.70 -27.37 -17.15
C ARG A 368 10.43 -26.26 -18.16
N THR A 369 10.08 -26.60 -19.39
CA THR A 369 9.76 -25.61 -20.44
C THR A 369 8.52 -24.80 -20.08
N GLU A 370 7.44 -25.45 -19.65
CA GLU A 370 6.19 -24.77 -19.29
C GLU A 370 6.37 -23.85 -18.06
N THR A 371 7.23 -24.24 -17.11
CA THR A 371 7.60 -23.37 -15.97
C THR A 371 8.39 -22.14 -16.43
N ASP A 372 9.33 -22.31 -17.36
CA ASP A 372 10.16 -21.22 -17.88
C ASP A 372 9.36 -20.24 -18.73
N ASP A 373 8.47 -20.76 -19.57
CA ASP A 373 7.55 -19.96 -20.37
C ASP A 373 6.61 -19.15 -19.46
N ALA A 374 6.10 -19.75 -18.38
CA ALA A 374 5.27 -19.06 -17.40
C ALA A 374 6.05 -17.95 -16.64
N ARG A 375 7.31 -18.21 -16.24
CA ARG A 375 8.17 -17.16 -15.65
C ARG A 375 8.38 -15.99 -16.61
N ALA A 376 8.64 -16.28 -17.89
CA ALA A 376 8.80 -15.24 -18.91
C ALA A 376 7.50 -14.45 -19.13
N ALA A 377 6.35 -15.13 -19.17
CA ALA A 377 5.04 -14.51 -19.33
C ALA A 377 4.68 -13.62 -18.12
N PHE A 378 5.00 -14.05 -16.89
CA PHE A 378 4.82 -13.22 -15.70
C PHE A 378 5.62 -11.93 -15.79
N ALA A 379 6.90 -12.03 -16.15
CA ALA A 379 7.77 -10.85 -16.28
C ALA A 379 7.35 -9.93 -17.43
N GLU A 380 6.84 -10.49 -18.54
CA GLU A 380 6.28 -9.70 -19.64
C GLU A 380 5.02 -8.94 -19.18
N ALA A 381 4.11 -9.62 -18.48
CA ALA A 381 2.90 -9.02 -17.92
C ALA A 381 3.22 -7.90 -16.91
N MET A 382 4.11 -8.14 -15.95
CA MET A 382 4.44 -7.12 -14.96
C MET A 382 5.19 -5.92 -15.57
N ASN A 383 6.01 -6.13 -16.61
CA ASN A 383 6.62 -5.05 -17.38
C ASN A 383 5.63 -4.33 -18.33
N ASP A 384 4.48 -4.93 -18.59
CA ASP A 384 3.35 -4.37 -19.32
C ASP A 384 2.42 -3.65 -18.34
N ASP A 385 2.87 -2.53 -17.75
CA ASP A 385 2.03 -1.68 -16.88
C ASP A 385 1.49 -2.40 -15.63
N PHE A 386 2.35 -3.17 -14.96
CA PHE A 386 2.00 -3.92 -13.75
C PHE A 386 0.73 -4.79 -13.92
N ASN A 387 0.61 -5.48 -15.06
CA ASN A 387 -0.60 -6.23 -15.41
C ASN A 387 -0.75 -7.52 -14.59
N THR A 388 -1.30 -7.36 -13.38
CA THR A 388 -1.48 -8.43 -12.40
C THR A 388 -2.43 -9.53 -12.87
N ARG A 389 -3.39 -9.21 -13.75
CA ARG A 389 -4.32 -10.19 -14.32
C ARG A 389 -3.60 -11.25 -15.16
N GLU A 390 -2.70 -10.82 -16.05
CA GLU A 390 -1.88 -11.74 -16.84
C GLU A 390 -0.81 -12.41 -15.98
N ALA A 391 -0.27 -11.71 -14.97
CA ALA A 391 0.66 -12.29 -14.00
C ALA A 391 0.04 -13.46 -13.21
N GLN A 392 -1.21 -13.32 -12.73
CA GLN A 392 -1.96 -14.42 -12.11
C GLN A 392 -2.18 -15.60 -13.08
N SER A 393 -2.47 -15.30 -14.35
CA SER A 393 -2.64 -16.33 -15.37
C SER A 393 -1.35 -17.13 -15.59
N ALA A 394 -0.19 -16.48 -15.51
CA ALA A 394 1.12 -17.14 -15.52
C ALA A 394 1.33 -18.05 -14.30
N LEU A 395 1.00 -17.61 -13.08
CA LEU A 395 1.05 -18.47 -11.87
C LEU A 395 0.18 -19.72 -12.01
N LEU A 396 -1.06 -19.57 -12.49
CA LEU A 396 -1.96 -20.70 -12.74
C LEU A 396 -1.42 -21.67 -13.80
N SER A 397 -0.59 -21.17 -14.73
CA SER A 397 0.06 -21.99 -15.74
C SER A 397 1.16 -22.88 -15.13
N ILE A 398 1.89 -22.38 -14.12
CA ILE A 398 2.85 -23.19 -13.34
C ILE A 398 2.10 -24.29 -12.57
N ALA A 399 1.03 -23.96 -11.85
CA ALA A 399 0.19 -24.95 -11.17
C ALA A 399 -0.36 -26.01 -12.13
N THR A 400 -0.71 -25.61 -13.36
CA THR A 400 -1.15 -26.55 -14.41
C THR A 400 -0.02 -27.48 -14.87
N ALA A 401 1.19 -26.97 -15.04
CA ALA A 401 2.35 -27.76 -15.42
C ALA A 401 2.70 -28.79 -14.35
N ILE A 402 2.67 -28.38 -13.07
CA ILE A 402 2.84 -29.27 -11.91
C ILE A 402 1.80 -30.40 -11.93
N ASN A 403 0.51 -30.06 -11.91
CA ASN A 403 -0.55 -31.08 -11.83
C ASN A 403 -0.45 -32.09 -12.96
N ARG A 404 -0.08 -31.63 -14.16
CA ARG A 404 0.09 -32.50 -15.31
C ARG A 404 1.28 -33.45 -15.19
N HIS A 405 2.40 -32.98 -14.64
CA HIS A 405 3.54 -33.83 -14.33
C HIS A 405 3.13 -34.92 -13.33
N LEU A 406 2.39 -34.54 -12.27
CA LEU A 406 1.92 -35.46 -11.24
C LEU A 406 0.93 -36.51 -11.79
N GLU A 407 0.00 -36.10 -12.66
CA GLU A 407 -0.95 -37.00 -13.33
C GLU A 407 -0.26 -37.97 -14.30
N TYR A 408 0.69 -37.48 -15.11
CA TYR A 408 1.37 -38.31 -16.10
C TYR A 408 2.24 -39.40 -15.46
N ALA A 409 2.93 -39.06 -14.37
CA ALA A 409 3.74 -40.01 -13.60
C ALA A 409 2.86 -41.03 -12.85
N SER A 410 1.74 -40.62 -12.26
CA SER A 410 0.84 -41.53 -11.54
C SER A 410 0.10 -42.52 -12.45
N GLN A 411 -0.29 -42.12 -13.67
CA GLN A 411 -1.01 -42.98 -14.62
C GLN A 411 -0.10 -44.00 -15.34
N ASN A 412 1.19 -43.74 -15.46
CA ASN A 412 2.13 -44.63 -16.15
C ASN A 412 2.82 -45.65 -15.23
N GLY A 413 2.65 -45.56 -13.90
CA GLY A 413 3.29 -46.46 -12.94
C GLY A 413 2.97 -47.95 -13.11
N ASP A 414 1.83 -48.31 -13.71
CA ASP A 414 1.49 -49.72 -13.99
C ASP A 414 1.92 -50.19 -15.40
N ALA A 415 2.11 -49.28 -16.37
CA ALA A 415 2.37 -49.61 -17.78
C ALA A 415 3.82 -49.38 -18.24
N ALA A 416 4.60 -48.57 -17.50
CA ALA A 416 6.01 -48.27 -17.76
C ALA A 416 6.97 -49.31 -17.16
N SER A 417 6.54 -50.05 -16.12
CA SER A 417 7.29 -51.18 -15.54
C SER A 417 7.66 -52.29 -16.56
N GLU A 418 6.96 -52.38 -17.69
CA GLU A 418 7.27 -53.31 -18.79
C GLU A 418 8.30 -52.77 -19.81
N ARG A 419 8.60 -51.45 -19.82
CA ARG A 419 9.45 -50.79 -20.84
C ARG A 419 10.79 -50.27 -20.32
N GLY A 420 11.01 -50.22 -19.01
CA GLY A 420 12.30 -49.83 -18.42
C GLY A 420 12.59 -48.33 -18.50
N GLU A 421 11.57 -47.50 -18.72
CA GLU A 421 11.62 -46.05 -18.48
C GLU A 421 11.37 -45.84 -16.98
N ALA A 422 12.13 -44.96 -16.33
CA ALA A 422 12.09 -44.82 -14.88
C ALA A 422 10.72 -44.33 -14.41
N ASP A 423 10.03 -45.15 -13.62
CA ASP A 423 8.87 -44.74 -12.83
C ASP A 423 9.33 -43.69 -11.82
N GLY A 424 8.72 -42.49 -11.83
CA GLY A 424 9.01 -41.44 -10.84
C GLY A 424 8.85 -40.01 -11.34
N TYR A 425 9.17 -39.06 -10.46
CA TYR A 425 8.96 -37.62 -10.64
C TYR A 425 10.29 -36.88 -10.85
N ASP A 426 10.27 -35.80 -11.63
CA ASP A 426 11.43 -34.94 -11.87
C ASP A 426 11.63 -34.01 -10.67
N TYR A 427 12.44 -34.46 -9.70
CA TYR A 427 12.75 -33.69 -8.49
C TYR A 427 13.19 -32.25 -8.81
N ARG A 428 14.07 -32.07 -9.81
CA ARG A 428 14.64 -30.74 -10.13
C ARG A 428 13.63 -29.86 -10.84
N GLY A 429 12.81 -30.45 -11.72
CA GLY A 429 11.73 -29.75 -12.40
C GLY A 429 10.66 -29.28 -11.42
N LEU A 430 10.21 -30.16 -10.52
CA LEU A 430 9.22 -29.82 -9.48
C LEU A 430 9.75 -28.76 -8.52
N ARG A 431 10.98 -28.92 -8.02
CA ARG A 431 11.61 -27.92 -7.15
C ARG A 431 11.66 -26.55 -7.82
N ARG A 432 12.06 -26.49 -9.09
CA ARG A 432 12.10 -25.24 -9.87
C ARG A 432 10.71 -24.61 -10.03
N ALA A 433 9.67 -25.42 -10.19
CA ALA A 433 8.29 -24.96 -10.30
C ALA A 433 7.74 -24.44 -8.96
N VAL A 434 8.07 -25.09 -7.84
CA VAL A 434 7.76 -24.61 -6.48
C VAL A 434 8.45 -23.28 -6.21
N GLU A 435 9.77 -23.20 -6.42
CA GLU A 435 10.54 -21.96 -6.27
C GLU A 435 9.97 -20.84 -7.16
N ALA A 436 9.43 -21.18 -8.35
CA ALA A 436 8.76 -20.22 -9.23
C ALA A 436 7.42 -19.71 -8.70
N LEU A 437 6.59 -20.59 -8.12
CA LEU A 437 5.34 -20.18 -7.50
C LEU A 437 5.58 -19.28 -6.30
N GLU A 438 6.54 -19.63 -5.44
CA GLU A 438 6.88 -18.87 -4.24
C GLU A 438 7.46 -17.49 -4.60
N GLU A 439 8.44 -17.44 -5.50
CA GLU A 439 9.09 -16.20 -5.93
C GLU A 439 8.10 -15.24 -6.62
N LEU A 440 7.35 -15.73 -7.61
CA LEU A 440 6.44 -14.89 -8.39
C LEU A 440 5.14 -14.58 -7.64
N GLY A 441 4.66 -15.52 -6.82
CA GLY A 441 3.55 -15.28 -5.90
C GLY A 441 3.89 -14.25 -4.83
N GLY A 442 5.14 -14.25 -4.35
CA GLY A 442 5.66 -13.25 -3.43
C GLY A 442 5.65 -11.83 -4.00
N VAL A 443 5.80 -11.66 -5.32
CA VAL A 443 5.60 -10.35 -5.98
C VAL A 443 4.15 -9.89 -5.87
N LEU A 444 3.19 -10.81 -5.95
CA LEU A 444 1.77 -10.52 -5.68
C LEU A 444 1.43 -10.51 -4.19
N GLY A 445 2.42 -10.66 -3.30
CA GLY A 445 2.30 -10.76 -1.85
C GLY A 445 1.52 -11.98 -1.35
N LEU A 446 1.42 -13.03 -2.18
CA LEU A 446 0.87 -14.32 -1.77
C LEU A 446 1.90 -15.11 -0.97
N SER A 447 1.47 -15.82 0.08
CA SER A 447 2.33 -16.74 0.84
C SER A 447 1.90 -18.18 0.61
N PHE A 448 2.84 -19.02 0.20
CA PHE A 448 2.65 -20.47 0.03
C PHE A 448 3.17 -21.30 1.21
N THR A 449 3.85 -20.66 2.17
CA THR A 449 4.49 -21.31 3.31
C THR A 449 4.03 -20.67 4.61
N GLY A 450 3.25 -21.39 5.40
CA GLY A 450 2.76 -20.94 6.71
C GLY A 450 1.60 -19.94 6.65
N GLU A 451 0.96 -19.74 7.80
CA GLU A 451 -0.16 -18.81 7.94
C GLU A 451 0.28 -17.39 7.57
N THR A 452 -0.53 -16.73 6.73
CA THR A 452 -0.42 -15.30 6.44
C THR A 452 -0.86 -14.49 7.65
N THR A 453 -0.13 -14.58 8.75
CA THR A 453 -0.25 -13.66 9.89
C THR A 453 0.99 -12.78 9.90
N GLY A 454 0.77 -11.47 9.75
CA GLY A 454 1.79 -10.48 9.48
C GLY A 454 2.86 -10.40 10.57
N SER A 455 4.02 -11.01 10.30
CA SER A 455 5.30 -10.54 10.84
C SER A 455 6.18 -10.10 9.66
N ALA A 456 5.73 -9.06 8.97
CA ALA A 456 6.56 -8.35 8.00
C ALA A 456 7.82 -7.85 8.74
N THR A 457 8.95 -8.46 8.41
CA THR A 457 10.39 -8.08 8.53
C THR A 457 10.88 -7.16 9.65
N LEU A 458 10.13 -6.14 10.07
CA LEU A 458 10.47 -5.25 11.19
C LEU A 458 10.59 -6.00 12.53
N ALA A 459 9.73 -7.01 12.77
CA ALA A 459 9.84 -7.82 13.98
C ALA A 459 11.12 -8.66 13.98
N GLY A 460 11.55 -9.17 12.82
CA GLY A 460 12.81 -9.92 12.69
C GLY A 460 14.04 -9.03 12.94
N ASP A 461 14.11 -7.88 12.26
CA ASP A 461 15.24 -6.96 12.36
C ASP A 461 15.36 -6.32 13.75
N VAL A 462 14.22 -5.99 14.40
CA VAL A 462 14.19 -5.48 15.77
C VAL A 462 14.59 -6.57 16.78
N VAL A 463 14.14 -7.81 16.59
CA VAL A 463 14.56 -8.93 17.43
C VAL A 463 16.05 -9.19 17.29
N GLU A 464 16.59 -9.15 16.07
CA GLU A 464 18.03 -9.28 15.84
C GLU A 464 18.81 -8.16 16.55
N LEU A 465 18.35 -6.91 16.47
CA LEU A 465 18.99 -5.79 17.19
C LEU A 465 18.94 -5.97 18.72
N VAL A 466 17.81 -6.45 19.26
CA VAL A 466 17.66 -6.71 20.71
C VAL A 466 18.52 -7.90 21.14
N LEU A 467 18.65 -8.92 20.29
CA LEU A 467 19.56 -10.06 20.52
C LEU A 467 21.03 -9.63 20.51
N ASP A 468 21.42 -8.72 19.61
CA ASP A 468 22.76 -8.13 19.58
C ASP A 468 23.07 -7.35 20.86
N VAL A 469 22.12 -6.53 21.33
CA VAL A 469 22.25 -5.82 22.61
C VAL A 469 22.36 -6.82 23.76
N ARG A 470 21.54 -7.88 23.76
CA ARG A 470 21.60 -8.95 24.77
C ARG A 470 22.96 -9.66 24.78
N GLU A 471 23.54 -9.98 23.62
CA GLU A 471 24.86 -10.62 23.54
C GLU A 471 25.98 -9.67 23.99
N GLN A 472 25.86 -8.38 23.71
CA GLN A 472 26.78 -7.38 24.23
C GLN A 472 26.73 -7.32 25.77
N GLU A 473 25.53 -7.32 26.36
CA GLU A 473 25.36 -7.35 27.83
C GLU A 473 25.94 -8.64 28.45
N ARG A 474 25.80 -9.81 27.78
CA ARG A 474 26.43 -11.07 28.21
C ARG A 474 27.95 -11.02 28.12
N ALA A 475 28.49 -10.47 27.05
CA ALA A 475 29.93 -10.30 26.85
C ALA A 475 30.55 -9.36 27.89
N ASP A 476 29.79 -8.33 28.30
CA ASP A 476 30.18 -7.37 29.35
C ASP A 476 29.92 -7.89 30.78
N GLY A 477 29.30 -9.06 30.93
CA GLY A 477 29.07 -9.75 32.21
C GLY A 477 27.81 -9.29 32.95
N ASN A 478 26.92 -8.54 32.30
CA ASN A 478 25.65 -8.04 32.83
C ASN A 478 24.52 -9.06 32.65
N TYR A 479 24.67 -10.25 33.23
CA TYR A 479 23.73 -11.36 33.03
C TYR A 479 22.29 -11.03 33.45
N ASP A 480 22.09 -10.22 34.49
CA ASP A 480 20.76 -9.82 34.95
C ASP A 480 20.00 -9.03 33.85
N ARG A 481 20.69 -8.12 33.14
CA ARG A 481 20.07 -7.34 32.05
C ARG A 481 19.84 -8.19 30.81
N ALA A 482 20.73 -9.13 30.52
CA ALA A 482 20.57 -10.07 29.42
C ALA A 482 19.40 -11.05 29.65
N ASP A 483 19.15 -11.44 30.91
CA ASP A 483 17.99 -12.24 31.28
C ASP A 483 16.70 -11.41 31.22
N GLU A 484 16.69 -10.15 31.66
CA GLU A 484 15.55 -9.25 31.47
C GLU A 484 15.16 -9.09 30.00
N LEU A 485 16.13 -8.89 29.10
CA LEU A 485 15.87 -8.78 27.66
C LEU A 485 15.31 -10.08 27.06
N ARG A 486 15.75 -11.25 27.54
CA ARG A 486 15.16 -12.54 27.13
C ARG A 486 13.71 -12.64 27.59
N ASP A 487 13.46 -12.32 28.85
CA ASP A 487 12.13 -12.43 29.44
C ASP A 487 11.13 -11.43 28.80
N GLU A 488 11.61 -10.23 28.41
CA GLU A 488 10.83 -9.25 27.62
C GLU A 488 10.49 -9.77 26.21
N LEU A 489 11.44 -10.43 25.52
CA LEU A 489 11.19 -11.07 24.22
C LEU A 489 10.21 -12.26 24.33
N GLU A 490 10.35 -13.09 25.36
CA GLU A 490 9.41 -14.19 25.63
C GLU A 490 7.99 -13.68 25.94
N ALA A 491 7.87 -12.55 26.64
CA ALA A 491 6.58 -11.95 26.97
C ALA A 491 5.78 -11.48 25.75
N ILE A 492 6.46 -11.15 24.64
CA ILE A 492 5.85 -10.80 23.35
C ILE A 492 5.78 -11.99 22.38
N GLY A 493 5.99 -13.22 22.87
CA GLY A 493 5.80 -14.46 22.12
C GLY A 493 7.04 -14.95 21.35
N ILE A 494 8.22 -14.36 21.58
CA ILE A 494 9.44 -14.65 20.83
C ILE A 494 10.33 -15.57 21.65
N GLU A 495 10.52 -16.80 21.17
CA GLU A 495 11.33 -17.79 21.87
C GLU A 495 12.81 -17.63 21.49
N VAL A 496 13.66 -17.33 22.47
CA VAL A 496 15.11 -17.18 22.27
C VAL A 496 15.84 -18.47 22.64
N GLN A 497 16.63 -19.00 21.72
CA GLN A 497 17.44 -20.21 21.90
C GLN A 497 18.93 -19.89 21.76
N ASP A 498 19.68 -20.06 22.85
CA ASP A 498 21.14 -19.94 22.84
C ASP A 498 21.77 -21.21 22.23
N THR A 499 22.52 -21.08 21.13
CA THR A 499 23.26 -22.19 20.50
C THR A 499 24.77 -21.96 20.54
N ASP A 500 25.54 -23.01 20.24
CA ASP A 500 27.01 -22.92 20.15
C ASP A 500 27.49 -21.98 19.01
N ASP A 501 26.62 -21.69 18.03
CA ASP A 501 26.89 -20.82 16.88
C ASP A 501 26.31 -19.40 17.05
N GLY A 502 25.71 -19.08 18.21
CA GLY A 502 25.08 -17.79 18.52
C GLY A 502 23.61 -17.93 18.96
N PRO A 503 22.96 -16.85 19.45
CA PRO A 503 21.54 -16.88 19.74
C PRO A 503 20.73 -17.00 18.45
N THR A 504 19.69 -17.81 18.49
CA THR A 504 18.67 -17.95 17.45
C THR A 504 17.31 -17.66 18.06
N TYR A 505 16.32 -17.23 17.28
CA TYR A 505 14.98 -16.99 17.77
C TYR A 505 13.91 -17.65 16.91
N ARG A 506 12.75 -17.83 17.50
CA ARG A 506 11.54 -18.29 16.81
C ARG A 506 10.40 -17.32 17.12
N LEU A 507 9.81 -16.75 16.07
CA LEU A 507 8.58 -15.98 16.17
C LEU A 507 7.41 -16.91 16.53
N PRO A 508 6.37 -16.40 17.20
CA PRO A 508 5.20 -17.22 17.50
C PRO A 508 4.60 -17.72 16.19
N SER A 509 4.70 -19.03 15.96
CA SER A 509 3.84 -19.72 15.00
C SER A 509 2.61 -20.12 15.81
N ASP A 510 1.43 -19.59 15.46
CA ASP A 510 0.20 -19.95 16.14
C ASP A 510 0.09 -21.49 16.17
N ALA A 511 -0.01 -22.02 17.38
CA ALA A 511 -0.14 -23.44 17.64
C ALA A 511 -1.61 -23.76 17.88
N GLU A 512 -2.25 -24.34 16.86
CA GLU A 512 -3.56 -25.03 16.81
C GLU A 512 -4.83 -24.32 17.30
#